data_AF-A0A1R4HEU3-F1
#
_entry.id   AF-A0A1R4HEU3-F1
#
_cell.length_a   1.000
_cell.length_b   1.000
_cell.length_c   1.000
_cell.angle_alpha   90.00
_cell.angle_beta   90.00
_cell.angle_gamma   90.00
#
_symmetry.space_group_name_H-M   'P 1'
#
loop_
_entity.id
_entity.type
_entity.pdbx_description
1 polymer ?
#
loop_
_entity_poly.entity_id
_entity_poly.type
_entity_poly.pdbx_seq_one_letter_code
_entity_poly.pdbx_strand_id
1 'polypeptide(L)'
;MLPFIEEAFLEKSFFESLFEELPESCKAILQEQFRMPPPIGDLVADLFYTVKGERQLFNGKGDFINTEQFVLPESLYWVDIVGKQHKAKNSTSLENVAEAHAICNFLKKLAKCNKRDIDVAVITPYGAQKRKIRQLLKAYSESNEQTITIGTLKIKVDTVDGFQGSEAEVVCYSTVRTEGSLKFLLDKKRLNVACSRTKENLIFFGHHKYLERWTPSKEKDEVNLFCGIIERSSSVNLDALLDKLQ
;
A
#
# COMPACT_ATOMS: atom_id res chain seq x y z
N MET A 1 -10.03 31.17 19.54
CA MET A 1 -10.73 30.05 18.87
C MET A 1 -10.19 28.79 19.52
N LEU A 2 -11.05 27.89 20.03
CA LEU A 2 -10.59 26.70 20.76
C LEU A 2 -9.83 25.77 19.78
N PRO A 3 -8.67 25.19 20.14
CA PRO A 3 -7.87 24.31 19.27
C PRO A 3 -8.67 23.12 18.69
N PHE A 4 -9.66 22.65 19.46
CA PHE A 4 -10.62 21.62 19.04
C PHE A 4 -11.46 22.01 17.81
N ILE A 5 -11.78 23.29 17.65
CA ILE A 5 -12.57 23.79 16.51
C ILE A 5 -11.71 23.80 15.23
N GLU A 6 -10.41 24.08 15.34
CA GLU A 6 -9.48 24.01 14.19
C GLU A 6 -9.24 22.57 13.73
N GLU A 7 -9.08 21.61 14.65
CA GLU A 7 -8.92 20.19 14.31
C GLU A 7 -10.16 19.62 13.60
N ALA A 8 -11.37 19.89 14.11
CA ALA A 8 -12.61 19.39 13.52
C ALA A 8 -12.91 19.98 12.13
N PHE A 9 -12.51 21.24 11.88
CA PHE A 9 -12.73 21.90 10.59
C PHE A 9 -11.72 21.48 9.51
N LEU A 10 -10.57 20.94 9.90
CA LEU A 10 -9.49 20.54 8.98
C LEU A 10 -9.51 19.06 8.59
N GLU A 11 -10.23 18.21 9.33
CA GLU A 11 -10.33 16.78 9.00
C GLU A 11 -11.32 16.50 7.84
N LYS A 12 -12.36 17.34 7.70
CA LYS A 12 -13.40 17.19 6.68
C LYS A 12 -13.13 18.11 5.50
N SER A 13 -12.98 17.54 4.31
CA SER A 13 -12.77 18.36 3.11
C SER A 13 -14.03 19.15 2.73
N PHE A 14 -13.87 20.29 2.05
CA PHE A 14 -15.00 21.05 1.52
C PHE A 14 -15.92 20.19 0.63
N PHE A 15 -15.32 19.30 -0.18
CA PHE A 15 -16.07 18.33 -0.97
C PHE A 15 -16.88 17.38 -0.09
N GLU A 16 -16.31 16.83 0.97
CA GLU A 16 -16.98 15.92 1.90
C GLU A 16 -18.16 16.60 2.61
N SER A 17 -18.00 17.86 3.04
CA SER A 17 -19.10 18.66 3.59
C SER A 17 -20.22 18.89 2.57
N LEU A 18 -19.89 19.33 1.35
CA LEU A 18 -20.88 19.50 0.29
C LEU A 18 -21.57 18.20 -0.08
N PHE A 19 -20.82 17.11 -0.25
CA PHE A 19 -21.36 15.82 -0.65
C PHE A 19 -22.29 15.23 0.42
N GLU A 20 -22.06 15.50 1.70
CA GLU A 20 -22.97 15.09 2.77
C GLU A 20 -24.25 15.95 2.81
N GLU A 21 -24.14 17.26 2.57
CA GLU A 21 -25.27 18.21 2.66
C GLU A 21 -26.16 18.25 1.42
N LEU A 22 -25.63 17.93 0.25
CA LEU A 22 -26.38 17.98 -1.00
C LEU A 22 -27.50 16.91 -1.06
N PRO A 23 -28.59 17.16 -1.80
CA PRO A 23 -29.58 16.14 -2.10
C PRO A 23 -28.99 14.99 -2.93
N GLU A 24 -29.54 13.77 -2.81
CA GLU A 24 -29.09 12.60 -3.60
C GLU A 24 -29.19 12.82 -5.12
N SER A 25 -30.13 13.66 -5.57
CA SER A 25 -30.24 14.05 -6.99
C SER A 25 -29.03 14.81 -7.53
N CYS A 26 -28.18 15.33 -6.64
CA CYS A 26 -26.96 16.06 -6.98
C CYS A 26 -25.69 15.23 -6.75
N LYS A 27 -25.83 13.94 -6.41
CA LYS A 27 -24.71 13.03 -6.13
C LYS A 27 -24.66 11.94 -7.19
N ALA A 28 -23.46 11.62 -7.64
CA ALA A 28 -23.20 10.46 -8.46
C ALA A 28 -21.90 9.79 -8.00
N ILE A 29 -21.91 8.47 -7.94
CA ILE A 29 -20.73 7.65 -7.62
C ILE A 29 -20.38 6.86 -8.87
N LEU A 30 -19.11 6.91 -9.29
CA LEU A 30 -18.61 6.01 -10.32
C LEU A 30 -18.36 4.64 -9.67
N GLN A 31 -19.11 3.64 -10.12
CA GLN A 31 -19.15 2.33 -9.48
C GLN A 31 -18.25 1.29 -10.16
N GLU A 32 -17.59 1.62 -11.27
CA GLU A 32 -16.75 0.69 -12.02
C GLU A 32 -15.28 1.13 -12.02
N GLN A 33 -14.38 0.15 -11.89
CA GLN A 33 -12.93 0.33 -11.95
C GLN A 33 -12.33 -0.50 -13.09
N PHE A 34 -11.35 0.06 -13.80
CA PHE A 34 -10.69 -0.56 -14.97
C PHE A 34 -9.16 -0.64 -14.82
N ARG A 35 -8.62 -0.32 -13.64
CA ARG A 35 -7.16 -0.22 -13.40
C ARG A 35 -6.60 -1.48 -12.77
N MET A 36 -7.23 -1.91 -11.68
CA MET A 36 -6.74 -2.98 -10.82
C MET A 36 -7.18 -4.34 -11.37
N PRO A 37 -6.33 -5.38 -11.27
CA PRO A 37 -6.76 -6.74 -11.53
C PRO A 37 -7.82 -7.16 -10.50
N PRO A 38 -8.76 -8.08 -10.86
CA PRO A 38 -9.90 -8.40 -10.01
C PRO A 38 -9.57 -8.71 -8.55
N PRO A 39 -8.51 -9.48 -8.21
CA PRO A 39 -8.17 -9.74 -6.80
C PRO A 39 -7.87 -8.47 -5.98
N ILE A 40 -7.22 -7.47 -6.60
CA ILE A 40 -6.92 -6.19 -5.94
C ILE A 40 -8.17 -5.30 -5.95
N GLY A 41 -8.92 -5.28 -7.05
CA GLY A 41 -10.16 -4.51 -7.17
C GLY A 41 -11.21 -4.95 -6.16
N ASP A 42 -11.37 -6.26 -5.94
CA ASP A 42 -12.26 -6.85 -4.93
C ASP A 42 -11.80 -6.53 -3.52
N LEU A 43 -10.50 -6.66 -3.23
CA LEU A 43 -9.92 -6.24 -1.96
C LEU A 43 -10.25 -4.76 -1.65
N VAL A 44 -10.02 -3.88 -2.62
CA VAL A 44 -10.25 -2.44 -2.45
C VAL A 44 -11.74 -2.13 -2.27
N ALA A 45 -12.60 -2.76 -3.08
CA ALA A 45 -14.03 -2.56 -2.99
C ALA A 45 -14.61 -3.01 -1.64
N ASP A 46 -14.21 -4.19 -1.17
CA ASP A 46 -14.73 -4.76 0.07
C ASP A 46 -14.23 -3.97 1.30
N LEU A 47 -12.94 -3.59 1.33
CA LEU A 47 -12.37 -2.88 2.47
C LEU A 47 -12.76 -1.39 2.52
N PHE A 48 -12.84 -0.73 1.36
CA PHE A 48 -12.93 0.74 1.30
C PHE A 48 -14.25 1.27 0.77
N TYR A 49 -14.94 0.53 -0.10
CA TYR A 49 -16.14 0.97 -0.80
C TYR A 49 -17.38 0.12 -0.47
N THR A 50 -17.41 -0.50 0.71
CA THR A 50 -18.61 -1.16 1.25
C THR A 50 -19.18 -0.30 2.36
N VAL A 51 -20.43 0.15 2.17
CA VAL A 51 -21.13 1.05 3.09
C VAL A 51 -22.39 0.33 3.57
N LYS A 52 -22.56 0.20 4.89
CA LYS A 52 -23.70 -0.52 5.49
C LYS A 52 -23.91 -1.94 4.95
N GLY A 53 -22.83 -2.62 4.59
CA GLY A 53 -22.86 -3.98 4.04
C GLY A 53 -23.12 -4.06 2.53
N GLU A 54 -23.32 -2.92 1.86
CA GLU A 54 -23.54 -2.85 0.42
C GLU A 54 -22.27 -2.39 -0.29
N ARG A 55 -21.79 -3.20 -1.24
CA ARG A 55 -20.62 -2.90 -2.06
C ARG A 55 -20.97 -1.84 -3.13
N GLN A 56 -20.14 -0.81 -3.25
CA GLN A 56 -20.36 0.32 -4.17
C GLN A 56 -19.38 0.39 -5.34
N LEU A 57 -18.29 -0.39 -5.32
CA LEU A 57 -17.26 -0.42 -6.37
C LEU A 57 -17.15 -1.82 -6.97
N PHE A 58 -17.10 -1.93 -8.29
CA PHE A 58 -17.09 -3.18 -9.03
C PHE A 58 -16.01 -3.17 -10.11
N ASN A 59 -15.53 -4.35 -10.49
CA ASN A 59 -14.64 -4.50 -11.64
C ASN A 59 -15.46 -4.25 -12.92
N GLY A 60 -15.03 -3.30 -13.75
CA GLY A 60 -15.72 -2.97 -15.00
C GLY A 60 -15.70 -4.15 -15.97
N LYS A 61 -16.76 -4.26 -16.78
CA LYS A 61 -16.87 -5.28 -17.83
C LYS A 61 -16.41 -4.67 -19.15
N GLY A 62 -15.19 -4.96 -19.61
CA GLY A 62 -14.75 -4.38 -20.88
C GLY A 62 -13.36 -4.77 -21.36
N ASP A 63 -12.37 -4.81 -20.47
CA ASP A 63 -11.00 -5.14 -20.83
C ASP A 63 -10.50 -6.24 -19.90
N PHE A 64 -10.28 -7.44 -20.44
CA PHE A 64 -9.59 -8.48 -19.70
C PHE A 64 -8.15 -8.01 -19.50
N ILE A 65 -7.81 -7.63 -18.26
CA ILE A 65 -6.43 -7.32 -17.90
C ILE A 65 -5.61 -8.59 -18.17
N ASN A 66 -4.67 -8.51 -19.13
CA ASN A 66 -3.84 -9.65 -19.48
C ASN A 66 -2.84 -9.94 -18.37
N THR A 67 -3.16 -10.90 -17.51
CA THR A 67 -2.35 -11.30 -16.37
C THR A 67 -1.12 -12.12 -16.76
N GLU A 68 -1.02 -12.62 -18.00
CA GLU A 68 0.15 -13.41 -18.47
C GLU A 68 1.43 -12.57 -18.54
N GLN A 69 1.29 -11.24 -18.68
CA GLN A 69 2.42 -10.32 -18.76
C GLN A 69 2.82 -9.73 -17.40
N PHE A 70 2.12 -10.13 -16.33
CA PHE A 70 2.38 -9.60 -15.00
C PHE A 70 3.75 -10.04 -14.50
N VAL A 71 4.33 -9.19 -13.66
CA VAL A 71 5.61 -9.47 -13.00
C VAL A 71 5.58 -10.73 -12.14
N LEU A 72 4.45 -11.00 -11.49
CA LEU A 72 4.20 -12.22 -10.71
C LEU A 72 2.85 -12.83 -11.11
N PRO A 73 2.71 -14.16 -10.98
CA PRO A 73 1.50 -14.87 -11.43
C PRO A 73 0.25 -14.50 -10.63
N GLU A 74 0.38 -14.26 -9.32
CA GLU A 74 -0.72 -13.79 -8.48
C GLU A 74 -0.66 -12.26 -8.30
N SER A 75 -1.81 -11.57 -8.29
CA SER A 75 -1.81 -10.10 -8.16
C SER A 75 -1.63 -9.60 -6.72
N LEU A 76 -1.85 -10.44 -5.72
CA LEU A 76 -1.85 -10.02 -4.32
C LEU A 76 -1.02 -10.96 -3.45
N TYR A 77 0.03 -10.42 -2.83
CA TYR A 77 0.93 -11.19 -1.96
C TYR A 77 1.08 -10.57 -0.58
N TRP A 78 1.27 -11.46 0.39
CA TRP A 78 1.77 -11.11 1.71
C TRP A 78 3.12 -11.80 1.93
N VAL A 79 4.17 -11.02 2.11
CA VAL A 79 5.50 -11.52 2.46
C VAL A 79 5.68 -11.38 3.96
N ASP A 80 5.68 -12.49 4.68
CA ASP A 80 5.89 -12.47 6.13
C ASP A 80 7.37 -12.19 6.45
N ILE A 81 7.60 -11.04 7.08
CA ILE A 81 8.93 -10.59 7.49
C ILE A 81 8.97 -10.49 9.01
N VAL A 82 9.64 -11.47 9.64
CA VAL A 82 9.94 -11.45 11.07
C VAL A 82 11.11 -10.51 11.33
N GLY A 83 10.81 -9.23 11.41
CA GLY A 83 11.74 -8.16 11.78
C GLY A 83 11.47 -7.59 13.17
N LYS A 84 12.17 -6.49 13.49
CA LYS A 84 11.89 -5.70 14.70
C LYS A 84 11.79 -4.23 14.31
N GLN A 85 10.70 -3.58 14.73
CA GLN A 85 10.60 -2.13 14.58
C GLN A 85 11.65 -1.42 15.45
N HIS A 86 12.25 -0.36 14.90
CA HIS A 86 13.23 0.46 15.57
C HIS A 86 12.85 1.94 15.46
N LYS A 87 13.09 2.69 16.54
CA LYS A 87 12.93 4.14 16.60
C LYS A 87 14.25 4.76 17.02
N ALA A 88 14.86 5.58 16.15
CA ALA A 88 16.07 6.31 16.51
C ALA A 88 15.80 7.31 17.65
N LYS A 89 16.79 7.55 18.52
CA LYS A 89 16.66 8.37 19.74
C LYS A 89 16.07 9.77 19.52
N ASN A 90 16.30 10.38 18.35
CA ASN A 90 15.83 11.72 17.98
C ASN A 90 14.78 11.70 16.86
N SER A 91 14.08 10.58 16.65
CA SER A 91 13.05 10.46 15.62
C SER A 91 11.71 10.04 16.21
N THR A 92 10.63 10.62 15.69
CA THR A 92 9.26 10.18 15.93
C THR A 92 8.81 9.09 14.96
N SER A 93 9.64 8.73 13.97
CA SER A 93 9.31 7.79 12.91
C SER A 93 10.00 6.45 13.10
N LEU A 94 9.36 5.38 12.59
CA LEU A 94 9.79 4.00 12.77
C LEU A 94 10.42 3.45 11.48
N GLU A 95 11.32 2.50 11.65
CA GLU A 95 11.89 1.70 10.56
C GLU A 95 11.92 0.23 10.95
N ASN A 96 11.88 -0.66 9.94
CA ASN A 96 12.13 -2.07 10.08
C ASN A 96 13.15 -2.47 9.01
N VAL A 97 14.39 -2.69 9.46
CA VAL A 97 15.53 -2.97 8.58
C VAL A 97 15.35 -4.30 7.83
N ALA A 98 14.70 -5.29 8.45
CA ALA A 98 14.43 -6.58 7.79
C ALA A 98 13.47 -6.41 6.62
N GLU A 99 12.37 -5.67 6.80
CA GLU A 99 11.44 -5.34 5.70
C GLU A 99 12.13 -4.52 4.61
N ALA A 100 12.96 -3.54 4.99
CA ALA A 100 13.67 -2.71 4.02
C ALA A 100 14.63 -3.54 3.15
N HIS A 101 15.36 -4.48 3.74
CA HIS A 101 16.21 -5.41 2.99
C HIS A 101 15.39 -6.36 2.10
N ALA A 102 14.28 -6.90 2.60
CA ALA A 102 13.41 -7.80 1.83
C ALA A 102 12.88 -7.11 0.56
N ILE A 103 12.38 -5.88 0.68
CA ILE A 103 11.93 -5.07 -0.45
C ILE A 103 13.08 -4.82 -1.43
N CYS A 104 14.26 -4.42 -0.93
CA CYS A 104 15.40 -4.18 -1.81
C CYS A 104 15.87 -5.46 -2.54
N ASN A 105 15.80 -6.62 -1.90
CA ASN A 105 16.17 -7.89 -2.50
C ASN A 105 15.17 -8.29 -3.60
N PHE A 106 13.88 -8.13 -3.33
CA PHE A 106 12.82 -8.32 -4.32
C PHE A 106 13.04 -7.42 -5.55
N LEU A 107 13.21 -6.11 -5.35
CA LEU A 107 13.40 -5.16 -6.45
C LEU A 107 14.66 -5.45 -7.27
N LYS A 108 15.76 -5.87 -6.65
CA LYS A 108 16.97 -6.28 -7.37
C LYS A 108 16.78 -7.52 -8.21
N LYS A 109 16.12 -8.54 -7.67
CA LYS A 109 15.83 -9.78 -8.41
C LYS A 109 14.88 -9.47 -9.56
N LEU A 110 13.86 -8.65 -9.30
CA LEU A 110 12.92 -8.18 -10.32
C LEU A 110 13.64 -7.45 -11.45
N ALA A 111 14.52 -6.49 -11.14
CA ALA A 111 15.29 -5.76 -12.14
C ALA A 111 16.18 -6.66 -13.02
N LYS A 112 16.59 -7.84 -12.52
CA LYS A 112 17.39 -8.82 -13.27
C LYS A 112 16.54 -9.70 -14.18
N CYS A 113 15.35 -10.09 -13.75
CA CYS A 113 14.46 -11.00 -14.50
C CYS A 113 13.55 -10.26 -15.49
N ASN A 114 13.05 -9.09 -15.09
CA ASN A 114 12.10 -8.31 -15.87
C ASN A 114 12.76 -7.58 -17.04
N LYS A 115 12.18 -7.73 -18.23
CA LYS A 115 12.69 -7.17 -19.49
C LYS A 115 11.88 -5.96 -19.99
N ARG A 116 10.78 -5.61 -19.31
CA ARG A 116 9.88 -4.51 -19.70
C ARG A 116 10.10 -3.31 -18.81
N ASP A 117 10.06 -2.10 -19.37
CA ASP A 117 10.08 -0.90 -18.53
C ASP A 117 8.78 -0.83 -17.71
N ILE A 118 8.92 -0.83 -16.38
CA ILE A 118 7.78 -0.75 -15.45
C ILE A 118 8.04 0.27 -14.35
N ASP A 119 6.96 0.92 -13.91
CA ASP A 119 6.94 1.79 -12.76
C ASP A 119 6.66 0.97 -11.49
N VAL A 120 7.45 1.23 -10.45
CA VAL A 120 7.33 0.56 -9.15
C VAL A 120 7.15 1.60 -8.05
N ALA A 121 6.10 1.42 -7.25
CA ALA A 121 5.87 2.25 -6.07
C ALA A 121 6.22 1.48 -4.80
N VAL A 122 7.15 1.99 -4.01
CA VAL A 122 7.40 1.52 -2.64
C VAL A 122 6.79 2.51 -1.66
N ILE A 123 5.79 2.05 -0.93
CA ILE A 123 4.94 2.86 -0.07
C ILE A 123 5.13 2.43 1.39
N THR A 124 5.28 3.40 2.29
CA THR A 124 5.30 3.16 3.73
C THR A 124 4.77 4.36 4.49
N PRO A 125 4.00 4.22 5.58
CA PRO A 125 3.53 5.37 6.34
C PRO A 125 4.63 6.03 7.17
N TYR A 126 5.83 5.43 7.25
CA TYR A 126 6.91 5.91 8.10
C TYR A 126 8.06 6.56 7.31
N GLY A 127 8.29 7.85 7.56
CA GLY A 127 9.39 8.60 6.94
C GLY A 127 10.79 8.02 7.21
N ALA A 128 11.04 7.40 8.37
CA ALA A 128 12.31 6.71 8.64
C ALA A 128 12.48 5.48 7.74
N GLN A 129 11.44 4.65 7.60
CA GLN A 129 11.45 3.52 6.66
C GLN A 129 11.66 3.96 5.21
N LYS A 130 10.98 5.02 4.76
CA LYS A 130 11.21 5.62 3.43
C LYS A 130 12.69 5.94 3.21
N ARG A 131 13.30 6.68 4.16
CA ARG A 131 14.72 7.07 4.07
C ARG A 131 15.63 5.84 4.05
N LYS A 132 15.33 4.82 4.86
CA LYS A 132 16.09 3.58 4.92
C LYS A 132 16.07 2.83 3.58
N ILE A 133 14.90 2.64 2.98
CA ILE A 133 14.75 1.97 1.69
C ILE A 133 15.48 2.77 0.60
N ARG A 134 15.29 4.10 0.53
CA ARG A 134 16.01 4.95 -0.42
C ARG A 134 17.53 4.85 -0.26
N GLN A 135 18.03 4.83 0.98
CA GLN A 135 19.45 4.67 1.27
C GLN A 135 19.98 3.33 0.74
N LEU A 136 19.26 2.23 0.98
CA LEU A 136 19.65 0.90 0.53
C LEU A 136 19.63 0.77 -1.00
N LEU A 137 18.62 1.34 -1.66
CA LEU A 137 18.49 1.31 -3.12
C LEU A 137 19.51 2.23 -3.82
N LYS A 138 19.93 3.33 -3.18
CA LYS A 138 20.92 4.26 -3.76
C LYS A 138 22.24 3.58 -4.11
N ALA A 139 22.65 2.55 -3.37
CA ALA A 139 23.85 1.77 -3.67
C ALA A 139 23.78 1.01 -5.01
N TYR A 140 22.59 0.93 -5.62
CA TYR A 140 22.31 0.22 -6.86
C TYR A 140 21.71 1.13 -7.94
N SER A 141 21.56 2.43 -7.64
CA SER A 141 20.96 3.41 -8.55
C SER A 141 21.99 4.00 -9.49
N GLU A 142 21.61 4.20 -10.74
CA GLU A 142 22.41 4.92 -11.72
C GLU A 142 22.24 6.44 -11.63
N SER A 143 21.19 6.95 -10.95
CA SER A 143 20.88 8.38 -10.83
C SER A 143 20.73 8.87 -9.38
N ASN A 144 20.90 10.18 -9.18
CA ASN A 144 20.69 10.90 -7.91
C ASN A 144 19.30 11.56 -7.80
N GLU A 145 18.33 11.11 -8.60
CA GLU A 145 17.03 11.76 -8.72
C GLU A 145 16.00 11.29 -7.67
N GLN A 146 14.83 11.93 -7.67
CA GLN A 146 13.71 11.57 -6.80
C GLN A 146 13.17 10.17 -7.12
N THR A 147 13.30 9.75 -8.38
CA THR A 147 13.06 8.39 -8.89
C THR A 147 14.38 7.63 -8.98
N ILE A 148 14.38 6.39 -8.50
CA ILE A 148 15.55 5.50 -8.52
C ILE A 148 15.39 4.53 -9.69
N THR A 149 16.36 4.49 -10.59
CA THR A 149 16.37 3.56 -11.72
C THR A 149 17.31 2.39 -11.44
N ILE A 150 16.81 1.16 -11.57
CA ILE A 150 17.60 -0.07 -11.47
C ILE A 150 17.19 -0.98 -12.62
N GLY A 151 18.06 -1.11 -13.63
CA GLY A 151 17.71 -1.83 -14.85
C GLY A 151 16.48 -1.23 -15.53
N THR A 152 15.46 -2.06 -15.77
CA THR A 152 14.17 -1.68 -16.38
C THR A 152 13.15 -1.09 -15.39
N LEU A 153 13.52 -0.93 -14.11
CA LEU A 153 12.60 -0.46 -13.07
C LEU A 153 12.76 1.03 -12.80
N LYS A 154 11.65 1.77 -12.87
CA LYS A 154 11.54 3.15 -12.36
C LYS A 154 10.87 3.13 -10.99
N ILE A 155 11.68 3.25 -9.94
CA ILE A 155 11.24 3.04 -8.56
C ILE A 155 11.02 4.40 -7.88
N LYS A 156 9.77 4.67 -7.48
CA LYS A 156 9.43 5.76 -6.58
C LYS A 156 9.28 5.21 -5.17
N VAL A 157 9.97 5.80 -4.20
CA VAL A 157 9.87 5.44 -2.78
C VAL A 157 9.37 6.64 -2.00
N ASP A 158 8.15 6.56 -1.47
CA ASP A 158 7.55 7.64 -0.69
C ASP A 158 6.55 7.19 0.38
N THR A 159 6.08 8.14 1.19
CA THR A 159 4.90 7.95 2.03
C THR A 159 3.64 8.08 1.20
N VAL A 160 2.51 7.57 1.70
CA VAL A 160 1.22 7.63 0.99
C VAL A 160 0.89 9.05 0.52
N ASP A 161 1.13 10.05 1.38
CA ASP A 161 0.87 11.46 1.07
C ASP A 161 1.77 12.00 -0.08
N GLY A 162 2.95 11.40 -0.31
CA GLY A 162 3.84 11.73 -1.43
C GLY A 162 3.46 11.07 -2.77
N PHE A 163 2.45 10.18 -2.76
CA PHE A 163 1.89 9.49 -3.93
C PHE A 163 0.53 10.07 -4.32
N GLN A 164 0.51 11.35 -4.70
CA GLN A 164 -0.68 11.95 -5.30
C GLN A 164 -0.64 11.79 -6.83
N GLY A 165 -1.55 11.00 -7.38
CA GLY A 165 -1.83 10.95 -8.83
C GLY A 165 -1.00 9.97 -9.68
N SER A 166 0.01 9.29 -9.14
CA SER A 166 0.83 8.33 -9.89
C SER A 166 0.43 6.87 -9.61
N GLU A 167 0.26 6.08 -10.66
CA GLU A 167 0.02 4.63 -10.63
C GLU A 167 1.33 3.86 -10.87
N ALA A 168 1.35 2.56 -10.54
CA ALA A 168 2.50 1.69 -10.76
C ALA A 168 2.05 0.27 -11.11
N GLU A 169 2.82 -0.41 -11.97
CA GLU A 169 2.63 -1.83 -12.28
C GLU A 169 2.79 -2.67 -11.00
N VAL A 170 3.85 -2.40 -10.21
CA VAL A 170 4.10 -3.09 -8.95
C VAL A 170 4.06 -2.12 -7.77
N VAL A 171 3.29 -2.45 -6.74
CA VAL A 171 3.24 -1.70 -5.48
C VAL A 171 3.77 -2.58 -4.34
N CYS A 172 4.84 -2.13 -3.69
CA CYS A 172 5.39 -2.73 -2.46
C CYS A 172 4.98 -1.89 -1.25
N TYR A 173 4.22 -2.45 -0.31
CA TYR A 173 3.79 -1.77 0.90
C TYR A 173 4.53 -2.29 2.14
N SER A 174 5.30 -1.45 2.82
CA SER A 174 6.00 -1.80 4.07
C SER A 174 5.20 -1.37 5.29
N THR A 175 4.82 -2.34 6.11
CA THR A 175 4.00 -2.13 7.31
C THR A 175 4.81 -1.67 8.53
N VAL A 176 6.10 -2.05 8.62
CA VAL A 176 7.07 -1.70 9.68
C VAL A 176 6.76 -2.24 11.07
N ARG A 177 5.48 -2.30 11.46
CA ARG A 177 5.07 -2.48 12.85
C ARG A 177 5.15 -3.91 13.31
N THR A 178 5.73 -4.08 14.49
CA THR A 178 5.83 -5.36 15.19
C THR A 178 5.29 -5.28 16.62
N GLU A 179 4.92 -4.08 17.09
CA GLU A 179 4.30 -3.81 18.41
C GLU A 179 3.62 -2.42 18.45
N GLY A 180 2.74 -2.21 19.43
CA GLY A 180 2.03 -0.94 19.71
C GLY A 180 0.87 -0.59 18.75
N SER A 181 0.36 0.64 18.81
CA SER A 181 -0.83 1.08 18.05
C SER A 181 -0.65 1.09 16.52
N LEU A 182 -1.61 0.51 15.79
CA LEU A 182 -1.65 0.57 14.31
C LEU A 182 -2.33 1.84 13.76
N LYS A 183 -2.63 2.85 14.56
CA LYS A 183 -3.41 4.06 14.15
C LYS A 183 -2.94 4.67 12.81
N PHE A 184 -1.63 4.76 12.58
CA PHE A 184 -1.06 5.31 11.34
C PHE A 184 -1.12 4.35 10.13
N LEU A 185 -1.15 3.04 10.38
CA LEU A 185 -1.27 2.01 9.35
C LEU A 185 -2.72 1.78 8.93
N LEU A 186 -3.66 1.93 9.87
CA LEU A 186 -5.09 1.73 9.68
C LEU A 186 -5.82 3.00 9.21
N ASP A 187 -5.09 4.03 8.79
CA ASP A 187 -5.67 5.16 8.08
C ASP A 187 -6.31 4.65 6.78
N LYS A 188 -7.63 4.49 6.82
CA LYS A 188 -8.43 3.89 5.75
C LYS A 188 -8.27 4.64 4.42
N LYS A 189 -8.24 5.99 4.47
CA LYS A 189 -8.07 6.83 3.28
C LYS A 189 -6.68 6.58 2.68
N ARG A 190 -5.63 6.52 3.50
CA ARG A 190 -4.26 6.26 3.02
C ARG A 190 -4.04 4.85 2.49
N LEU A 191 -4.57 3.83 3.18
CA LEU A 191 -4.42 2.44 2.73
C LEU A 191 -5.18 2.20 1.42
N ASN A 192 -6.37 2.81 1.25
CA ASN A 192 -7.09 2.80 -0.03
C ASN A 192 -6.23 3.39 -1.16
N VAL A 193 -5.65 4.57 -0.94
CA VAL A 193 -4.77 5.20 -1.93
C VAL A 193 -3.61 4.27 -2.27
N ALA A 194 -2.95 3.68 -1.28
CA ALA A 194 -1.81 2.79 -1.52
C ALA A 194 -2.19 1.56 -2.35
N CYS A 195 -3.29 0.88 -2.02
CA CYS A 195 -3.74 -0.30 -2.76
C CYS A 195 -4.20 0.04 -4.18
N SER A 196 -4.98 1.11 -4.33
CA SER A 196 -5.61 1.52 -5.60
C SER A 196 -4.64 2.13 -6.63
N ARG A 197 -3.35 2.28 -6.30
CA ARG A 197 -2.30 2.63 -7.28
C ARG A 197 -1.81 1.46 -8.13
N THR A 198 -2.20 0.24 -7.81
CA THR A 198 -1.63 -0.97 -8.41
C THR A 198 -2.29 -1.34 -9.74
N LYS A 199 -1.49 -1.65 -10.76
CA LYS A 199 -1.98 -2.20 -12.05
C LYS A 199 -1.73 -3.70 -12.23
N GLU A 200 -0.68 -4.27 -11.65
CA GLU A 200 -0.34 -5.70 -11.82
C GLU A 200 -0.25 -6.45 -10.48
N ASN A 201 0.69 -6.07 -9.60
CA ASN A 201 0.98 -6.80 -8.37
C ASN A 201 1.07 -5.87 -7.15
N LEU A 202 0.30 -6.18 -6.10
CA LEU A 202 0.34 -5.55 -4.79
C LEU A 202 0.97 -6.50 -3.78
N ILE A 203 2.07 -6.08 -3.17
CA ILE A 203 2.90 -6.92 -2.30
C ILE A 203 3.07 -6.23 -0.96
N PHE A 204 2.49 -6.82 0.09
CA PHE A 204 2.69 -6.38 1.46
C PHE A 204 3.92 -7.04 2.06
N PHE A 205 4.74 -6.26 2.77
CA PHE A 205 5.86 -6.73 3.57
C PHE A 205 5.58 -6.38 5.03
N GLY A 206 5.55 -7.39 5.89
CA GLY A 206 5.18 -7.15 7.28
C GLY A 206 5.16 -8.38 8.15
N HIS A 207 5.09 -8.15 9.47
CA HIS A 207 4.97 -9.23 10.43
C HIS A 207 3.51 -9.71 10.48
N HIS A 208 3.23 -10.81 9.79
CA HIS A 208 1.91 -11.40 9.62
C HIS A 208 1.20 -11.61 10.98
N LYS A 209 1.79 -12.46 11.82
CA LYS A 209 1.21 -12.85 13.12
C LYS A 209 0.92 -11.68 14.04
N TYR A 210 1.72 -10.60 13.96
CA TYR A 210 1.49 -9.41 14.76
C TYR A 210 0.26 -8.64 14.27
N LEU A 211 0.17 -8.41 12.95
CA LEU A 211 -0.92 -7.64 12.35
C LEU A 211 -2.25 -8.39 12.38
N GLU A 212 -2.24 -9.72 12.24
CA GLU A 212 -3.44 -10.56 12.38
C GLU A 212 -4.00 -10.53 13.81
N ARG A 213 -3.13 -10.64 14.82
CA ARG A 213 -3.53 -10.71 16.23
C ARG A 213 -3.82 -9.36 16.85
N TRP A 214 -3.47 -8.28 16.18
CA TRP A 214 -3.69 -6.96 16.72
C TRP A 214 -5.19 -6.72 16.88
N THR A 215 -5.60 -6.43 18.11
CA THR A 215 -6.98 -6.07 18.43
C THR A 215 -7.06 -4.57 18.73
N PRO A 216 -8.09 -3.89 18.22
CA PRO A 216 -8.32 -2.50 18.59
C PRO A 216 -8.56 -2.37 20.09
N SER A 217 -8.10 -1.28 20.69
CA SER A 217 -8.53 -0.89 22.03
C SER A 217 -10.04 -0.59 22.01
N LYS A 218 -10.80 -1.10 23.00
CA LYS A 218 -12.27 -1.00 23.11
C LYS A 218 -12.86 0.42 22.99
N GLU A 219 -12.04 1.46 23.08
CA GLU A 219 -12.44 2.87 23.05
C GLU A 219 -12.48 3.49 21.65
N LYS A 220 -12.10 2.75 20.59
CA LYS A 220 -12.09 3.26 19.21
C LYS A 220 -12.69 2.24 18.25
N ASP A 221 -13.61 2.68 17.39
CA ASP A 221 -14.18 1.93 16.25
C ASP A 221 -13.14 1.65 15.14
N GLU A 222 -11.87 1.40 15.49
CA GLU A 222 -10.84 1.01 14.54
C GLU A 222 -11.07 -0.46 14.13
N VAL A 223 -11.24 -0.71 12.83
CA VAL A 223 -11.33 -2.08 12.30
C VAL A 223 -9.94 -2.51 11.83
N ASN A 224 -9.51 -3.71 12.19
CA ASN A 224 -8.25 -4.26 11.69
C ASN A 224 -8.41 -4.70 10.23
N LEU A 225 -8.04 -3.81 9.31
CA LEU A 225 -8.12 -4.06 7.87
C LEU A 225 -7.09 -5.10 7.38
N PHE A 226 -6.00 -5.32 8.13
CA PHE A 226 -4.94 -6.25 7.71
C PHE A 226 -5.39 -7.71 7.73
N CYS A 227 -6.35 -8.10 8.58
CA CYS A 227 -6.92 -9.45 8.54
C CYS A 227 -7.50 -9.77 7.16
N GLY A 228 -8.32 -8.87 6.62
CA GLY A 228 -8.93 -9.05 5.29
C GLY A 228 -7.94 -8.91 4.13
N ILE A 229 -6.82 -8.21 4.32
CA ILE A 229 -5.71 -8.17 3.35
C ILE A 229 -4.98 -9.50 3.34
N ILE A 230 -4.56 -9.97 4.51
CA ILE A 230 -3.82 -11.22 4.71
C ILE A 230 -4.61 -12.40 4.15
N GLU A 231 -5.91 -12.49 4.49
CA GLU A 231 -6.79 -13.59 4.07
C GLU A 231 -6.92 -13.70 2.55
N ARG A 232 -6.98 -12.57 1.84
CA ARG A 232 -7.06 -12.53 0.37
C ARG A 232 -5.70 -12.65 -0.33
N SER A 233 -4.59 -12.52 0.41
CA SER A 233 -3.25 -12.51 -0.14
C SER A 233 -2.65 -13.90 -0.23
N SER A 234 -1.87 -14.16 -1.28
CA SER A 234 -0.98 -15.32 -1.32
C SER A 234 0.15 -15.12 -0.31
N SER A 235 0.06 -15.78 0.85
CA SER A 235 1.06 -15.70 1.91
C SER A 235 2.29 -16.53 1.59
N VAL A 236 3.46 -15.88 1.52
CA VAL A 236 4.74 -16.50 1.16
C VAL A 236 5.88 -15.95 2.01
N ASN A 237 6.99 -16.68 2.07
CA ASN A 237 8.26 -16.11 2.54
C ASN A 237 8.98 -15.40 1.38
N LEU A 238 10.05 -14.68 1.68
CA LEU A 238 10.79 -13.92 0.66
C LEU A 238 11.36 -14.84 -0.43
N ASP A 239 12.01 -15.94 -0.08
CA ASP A 239 12.68 -16.81 -1.05
C ASP A 239 11.68 -17.40 -2.06
N ALA A 240 10.53 -17.88 -1.58
CA ALA A 240 9.45 -18.39 -2.42
C ALA A 240 8.85 -17.31 -3.35
N LEU A 241 8.83 -16.04 -2.92
CA LEU A 241 8.45 -14.95 -3.80
C LEU A 241 9.51 -14.69 -4.88
N LEU A 242 10.79 -14.73 -4.51
CA LEU A 242 11.90 -14.52 -5.45
C LEU A 242 11.99 -15.62 -6.50
N ASP A 243 11.64 -16.86 -6.16
CA ASP A 243 11.63 -18.01 -7.08
C ASP A 243 10.52 -17.91 -8.15
N LYS A 244 9.47 -17.13 -7.88
CA LYS A 244 8.41 -16.84 -8.85
C LYS A 244 8.84 -15.81 -9.90
N LEU A 245 9.92 -15.06 -9.67
CA LEU A 245 10.53 -14.17 -10.65
C LEU A 245 11.48 -14.99 -11.55
N GLN A 246 10.94 -15.53 -12.65
CA GLN A 246 11.69 -16.28 -13.65
C GLN A 246 12.21 -15.36 -14.75
#